data_AF-A0A4R6TD62-F1
#
_entry.id   AF-A0A4R6TD62-F1
#
_cell.length_a   1.000
_cell.length_b   1.000
_cell.length_c   1.000
_cell.angle_alpha   90.00
_cell.angle_beta   90.00
_cell.angle_gamma   90.00
#
_symmetry.space_group_name_H-M   'P 1'
#
loop_
_entity.id
_entity.type
_entity.pdbx_description
1 polymer ?
#
loop_
_entity_poly.entity_id
_entity_poly.type
_entity_poly.pdbx_seq_one_letter_code
_entity_poly.pdbx_strand_id
1 'polypeptide(L)'
;MAIMLGTILINQAIIQYFLFDKKNDSHLIDIGGKQRMLSQRIDQLSFRNVVLQKDNHDQLTSTLNTWKTAQLAIMNGNEDLKISKITNKDTYSKLNSGLKIINNIDSIIRKGNLNDASLTLINKNVDEFLPLMENIVNDLTKITDKKLSNIIIIEIILALLTIIIIFVEFQLIIKPSYNKILSQNNRLREIAWKQSHELRKPIATILGISNAIQNNASMSTKEKNKCLSYLFKATEELDQVTHEIVNKTS
;
A
#
# COMPACT_ATOMS: atom_id res chain seq x y z
N MET A 1 4.69 13.48 -10.73
CA MET A 1 5.60 12.86 -9.73
C MET A 1 5.10 12.94 -8.28
N ALA A 2 4.87 14.11 -7.66
CA ALA A 2 4.37 14.20 -6.28
C ALA A 2 2.97 13.55 -6.11
N ILE A 3 2.09 13.75 -7.11
CA ILE A 3 0.75 13.15 -7.15
C ILE A 3 0.84 11.62 -7.21
N MET A 4 1.70 11.09 -8.09
CA MET A 4 1.95 9.64 -8.21
C MET A 4 2.49 9.02 -6.92
N LEU A 5 3.47 9.65 -6.27
CA LEU A 5 4.01 9.18 -4.99
C LEU A 5 2.91 9.17 -3.91
N GLY A 6 2.08 10.22 -3.87
CA GLY A 6 0.93 10.30 -2.98
C GLY A 6 -0.05 9.14 -3.19
N THR A 7 -0.44 8.86 -4.43
CA THR A 7 -1.39 7.77 -4.73
C THR A 7 -0.84 6.40 -4.37
N ILE A 8 0.46 6.16 -4.62
CA ILE A 8 1.11 4.89 -4.26
C ILE A 8 1.18 4.71 -2.73
N LEU A 9 1.55 5.76 -1.98
CA LEU A 9 1.63 5.70 -0.53
C LEU A 9 0.26 5.46 0.11
N ILE A 10 -0.79 6.12 -0.40
CA ILE A 10 -2.17 5.89 0.05
C ILE A 10 -2.58 4.45 -0.22
N ASN A 11 -2.31 3.92 -1.42
CA ASN A 11 -2.63 2.54 -1.76
C ASN A 11 -1.92 1.55 -0.81
N GLN A 12 -0.63 1.77 -0.54
CA GLN A 12 0.13 0.94 0.38
C GLN A 12 -0.40 1.03 1.82
N ALA A 13 -0.79 2.21 2.29
CA ALA A 13 -1.36 2.39 3.62
C ALA A 13 -2.69 1.63 3.77
N ILE A 14 -3.53 1.64 2.73
CA ILE A 14 -4.79 0.88 2.69
C ILE A 14 -4.51 -0.62 2.81
N ILE A 15 -3.53 -1.15 2.05
CA ILE A 15 -3.16 -2.57 2.10
C ILE A 15 -2.69 -2.97 3.51
N GLN A 16 -1.80 -2.18 4.11
CA GLN A 16 -1.26 -2.47 5.45
C GLN A 16 -2.35 -2.45 6.52
N TYR A 17 -3.26 -1.47 6.45
CA TYR A 17 -4.42 -1.40 7.32
C TYR A 17 -5.27 -2.67 7.23
N PHE A 18 -5.52 -3.19 6.03
CA PHE A 18 -6.35 -4.38 5.84
C PHE A 18 -5.66 -5.70 6.18
N LEU A 19 -4.34 -5.82 5.96
CA LEU A 19 -3.59 -6.98 6.45
C LEU A 19 -3.63 -7.06 7.98
N PHE A 20 -3.60 -5.92 8.65
CA PHE A 20 -3.77 -5.84 10.09
C PHE A 20 -5.19 -6.24 10.53
N ASP A 21 -6.23 -5.75 9.85
CA ASP A 21 -7.62 -6.09 10.15
C ASP A 21 -7.92 -7.59 9.95
N LYS A 22 -7.42 -8.18 8.85
CA LYS A 22 -7.57 -9.62 8.55
C LYS A 22 -6.97 -10.51 9.64
N LYS A 23 -5.87 -10.09 10.27
CA LYS A 23 -5.28 -10.82 11.41
C LYS A 23 -6.24 -10.85 12.60
N ASN A 24 -7.01 -9.78 12.82
CA ASN A 24 -7.97 -9.70 13.91
C ASN A 24 -9.21 -10.58 13.63
N ASP A 25 -9.64 -10.73 12.37
CA ASP A 25 -10.79 -11.58 12.01
C ASP A 25 -10.57 -13.08 12.33
N SER A 26 -9.33 -13.57 12.29
CA SER A 26 -9.01 -14.95 12.70
C SER A 26 -9.39 -15.25 14.15
N HIS A 27 -9.32 -14.25 15.04
CA HIS A 27 -9.70 -14.42 16.44
C HIS A 27 -11.19 -14.69 16.63
N LEU A 28 -12.04 -14.18 15.74
CA LEU A 28 -13.49 -14.39 15.81
C LEU A 28 -13.86 -15.84 15.53
N ILE A 29 -13.19 -16.46 14.55
CA ILE A 29 -13.34 -17.88 14.22
C ILE A 29 -12.88 -18.75 15.39
N ASP A 30 -11.74 -18.43 16.01
CA ASP A 30 -11.22 -19.14 17.18
C ASP A 30 -12.20 -19.07 18.37
N ILE A 31 -12.84 -17.92 18.57
CA ILE A 31 -13.84 -17.76 19.64
C ILE A 31 -15.08 -18.61 19.34
N GLY A 32 -15.54 -18.69 18.09
CA GLY A 32 -16.58 -19.63 17.70
C GLY A 32 -16.20 -21.10 17.94
N GLY A 33 -14.93 -21.45 17.73
CA GLY A 33 -14.36 -22.74 18.14
C GLY A 33 -14.45 -22.95 19.66
N LYS A 34 -14.04 -21.96 20.45
CA LYS A 34 -14.14 -21.99 21.92
C LYS A 34 -15.58 -22.13 22.42
N GLN A 35 -16.55 -21.47 21.79
CA GLN A 35 -17.97 -21.58 22.15
C GLN A 35 -18.46 -23.04 22.08
N ARG A 36 -18.13 -23.77 21.00
CA ARG A 36 -18.48 -25.19 20.82
C ARG A 36 -17.79 -26.09 21.83
N MET A 37 -16.52 -25.82 22.12
CA MET A 37 -15.76 -26.57 23.14
C MET A 37 -16.35 -26.35 24.54
N LEU A 38 -16.73 -25.12 24.88
CA LEU A 38 -17.32 -24.78 26.17
C LEU A 38 -18.72 -25.40 26.34
N SER A 39 -19.57 -25.37 25.32
CA SER A 39 -20.90 -26.00 25.39
C SER A 39 -20.81 -27.51 25.62
N GLN A 40 -19.91 -28.18 24.90
CA GLN A 40 -19.61 -29.61 25.09
C GLN A 40 -18.99 -29.92 26.46
N ARG A 41 -18.13 -29.04 26.96
CA ARG A 41 -17.57 -29.18 28.31
C ARG A 41 -18.64 -29.06 29.39
N ILE A 42 -19.62 -28.18 29.23
CA ILE A 42 -20.78 -28.08 30.15
C ILE A 42 -21.59 -29.37 30.13
N ASP A 43 -21.86 -29.92 28.95
CA ASP A 43 -22.56 -31.19 28.79
C ASP A 43 -21.85 -32.32 29.56
N GLN A 44 -20.54 -32.47 29.33
CA GLN A 44 -19.70 -33.48 29.99
C GLN A 44 -19.64 -33.30 31.51
N LEU A 45 -19.48 -32.07 32.01
CA LEU A 45 -19.45 -31.80 33.45
C LEU A 45 -20.81 -32.04 34.10
N SER A 46 -21.90 -31.76 33.39
CA SER A 46 -23.27 -32.02 33.86
C SER A 46 -23.51 -33.52 33.98
N PHE A 47 -23.10 -34.30 32.98
CA PHE A 47 -23.13 -35.76 33.02
C PHE A 47 -22.35 -36.33 34.21
N ARG A 48 -21.13 -35.82 34.46
CA ARG A 48 -20.29 -36.26 35.60
C ARG A 48 -20.92 -35.93 36.97
N ASN A 49 -21.63 -34.80 37.09
CA ASN A 49 -22.35 -34.47 38.33
C ASN A 49 -23.51 -35.42 38.58
N VAL A 50 -24.35 -35.65 37.57
CA VAL A 50 -25.57 -36.43 37.73
C VAL A 50 -25.30 -37.93 37.80
N VAL A 51 -24.54 -38.47 36.84
CA VAL A 51 -24.37 -39.92 36.68
C VAL A 51 -23.22 -40.46 37.53
N LEU A 52 -22.11 -39.73 37.63
CA LEU A 52 -20.93 -40.16 38.40
C LEU A 52 -20.91 -39.60 39.83
N GLN A 53 -21.95 -38.85 40.23
CA GLN A 53 -22.08 -38.23 41.56
C GLN A 53 -20.84 -37.44 42.00
N LYS A 54 -20.13 -36.82 41.04
CA LYS A 54 -18.97 -35.98 41.31
C LYS A 54 -19.41 -34.53 41.48
N ASP A 55 -19.08 -33.90 42.61
CA ASP A 55 -19.29 -32.46 42.76
C ASP A 55 -18.30 -31.67 41.89
N ASN A 56 -18.78 -31.17 40.75
CA ASN A 56 -18.03 -30.24 39.90
C ASN A 56 -18.77 -28.90 39.76
N HIS A 57 -19.56 -28.49 40.76
CA HIS A 57 -20.38 -27.29 40.69
C HIS A 57 -19.56 -26.03 40.39
N ASP A 58 -18.39 -25.89 41.03
CA ASP A 58 -17.47 -24.78 40.80
C ASP A 58 -16.94 -24.75 39.36
N GLN A 59 -16.57 -25.92 38.82
CA GLN A 59 -16.06 -26.03 37.45
C GLN A 59 -17.16 -25.75 36.42
N LEU A 60 -18.39 -26.21 36.67
CA LEU A 60 -19.56 -25.89 35.84
C LEU A 60 -19.80 -24.39 35.81
N THR A 61 -19.86 -23.76 36.98
CA THR A 61 -20.13 -22.32 37.11
C THR A 61 -19.04 -21.48 36.46
N SER A 62 -17.77 -21.83 36.66
CA SER A 62 -16.63 -21.15 36.02
C SER A 62 -16.65 -21.31 34.49
N THR A 63 -16.90 -22.54 33.99
CA THR A 63 -16.98 -22.82 32.54
C THR A 63 -18.13 -22.04 31.91
N LEU A 64 -19.29 -21.99 32.57
CA LEU A 64 -20.47 -21.27 32.09
C LEU A 64 -20.25 -19.76 32.06
N ASN A 65 -19.64 -19.19 33.11
CA ASN A 65 -19.29 -17.77 33.14
C ASN A 65 -18.34 -17.42 31.99
N THR A 66 -17.35 -18.27 31.74
CA THR A 66 -16.41 -18.11 30.61
C THR A 66 -17.16 -18.15 29.28
N TRP A 67 -18.09 -19.10 29.12
CA TRP A 67 -18.90 -19.26 27.92
C TRP A 67 -19.78 -18.03 27.63
N LYS A 68 -20.51 -17.57 28.66
CA LYS A 68 -21.38 -16.38 28.60
C LYS A 68 -20.59 -15.11 28.30
N THR A 69 -19.44 -14.92 28.95
CA THR A 69 -18.57 -13.76 28.71
C THR A 69 -18.07 -13.72 27.28
N ALA A 70 -17.64 -14.86 26.74
CA ALA A 70 -17.20 -14.95 25.36
C ALA A 70 -18.34 -14.68 24.36
N GLN A 71 -19.58 -15.12 24.63
CA GLN A 71 -20.74 -14.80 23.79
C GLN A 71 -21.04 -13.29 23.77
N LEU A 72 -21.01 -12.64 24.94
CA LEU A 72 -21.22 -11.20 25.05
C LEU A 72 -20.12 -10.39 24.37
N ALA A 73 -18.87 -10.84 24.44
CA ALA A 73 -17.75 -10.22 23.73
C ALA A 73 -17.95 -10.24 22.21
N ILE A 74 -18.46 -11.35 21.64
CA ILE A 74 -18.80 -11.43 20.22
C ILE A 74 -19.92 -10.44 19.85
N MET A 75 -20.94 -10.33 20.70
CA MET A 75 -22.12 -9.47 20.43
C MET A 75 -21.81 -7.97 20.52
N ASN A 76 -21.09 -7.56 21.56
CA ASN A 76 -20.87 -6.15 21.87
C ASN A 76 -19.57 -5.59 21.29
N GLY A 77 -18.68 -6.47 20.82
CA GLY A 77 -17.29 -6.14 20.57
C GLY A 77 -16.48 -6.13 21.87
N ASN A 78 -15.17 -6.24 21.71
CA ASN A 78 -14.22 -6.18 22.82
C ASN A 78 -12.89 -5.63 22.30
N GLU A 79 -12.46 -4.48 22.83
CA GLU A 79 -11.25 -3.79 22.40
C GLU A 79 -9.97 -4.60 22.73
N ASP A 80 -9.93 -5.26 23.89
CA ASP A 80 -8.81 -6.11 24.32
C ASP A 80 -8.63 -7.32 23.40
N LEU A 81 -9.76 -7.89 22.93
CA LEU A 81 -9.78 -9.02 22.00
C LEU A 81 -9.81 -8.59 20.53
N LYS A 82 -9.81 -7.28 20.26
CA LYS A 82 -9.91 -6.65 18.92
C LYS A 82 -11.09 -7.17 18.09
N ILE A 83 -12.21 -7.45 18.75
CA ILE A 83 -13.45 -7.90 18.10
C ILE A 83 -14.30 -6.67 17.82
N SER A 84 -14.54 -6.41 16.54
CA SER A 84 -15.51 -5.39 16.14
C SER A 84 -16.93 -5.83 16.47
N LYS A 85 -17.76 -4.89 16.94
CA LYS A 85 -19.18 -5.14 17.20
C LYS A 85 -19.88 -5.63 15.94
N ILE A 86 -20.69 -6.67 16.07
CA ILE A 86 -21.47 -7.20 14.96
C ILE A 86 -22.63 -6.27 14.64
N THR A 87 -22.67 -5.78 13.41
CA THR A 87 -23.71 -4.86 12.90
C THR A 87 -24.77 -5.57 12.07
N ASN A 88 -24.52 -6.79 11.62
CA ASN A 88 -25.47 -7.57 10.85
C ASN A 88 -26.65 -8.01 11.73
N LYS A 89 -27.86 -7.55 11.39
CA LYS A 89 -29.09 -7.79 12.15
C LYS A 89 -29.43 -9.28 12.28
N ASP A 90 -29.24 -10.06 11.22
CA ASP A 90 -29.54 -11.50 11.22
C ASP A 90 -28.57 -12.28 12.11
N THR A 91 -27.27 -12.06 11.93
CA THR A 91 -26.23 -12.69 12.77
C THR A 91 -26.36 -12.28 14.24
N TYR A 92 -26.70 -11.01 14.51
CA TYR A 92 -26.97 -10.55 15.88
C TYR A 92 -28.19 -11.24 16.50
N SER A 93 -29.26 -11.46 15.73
CA SER A 93 -30.44 -12.20 16.17
C SER A 93 -30.07 -13.65 16.56
N LYS A 94 -29.28 -14.33 15.72
CA LYS A 94 -28.78 -15.68 15.99
C LYS A 94 -27.92 -15.73 17.26
N LEU A 95 -27.01 -14.77 17.45
CA LEU A 95 -26.21 -14.66 18.68
C LEU A 95 -27.08 -14.43 19.92
N ASN A 96 -28.14 -13.64 19.80
CA ASN A 96 -29.09 -13.43 20.89
C ASN A 96 -29.86 -14.72 21.22
N SER A 97 -30.23 -15.52 20.22
CA SER A 97 -30.78 -16.87 20.44
C SER A 97 -29.79 -17.78 21.17
N GLY A 98 -28.50 -17.75 20.79
CA GLY A 98 -27.45 -18.48 21.50
C GLY A 98 -27.30 -18.03 22.97
N LEU A 99 -27.41 -16.73 23.23
CA LEU A 99 -27.39 -16.18 24.59
C LEU A 99 -28.60 -16.65 25.43
N LYS A 100 -29.78 -16.79 24.83
CA LYS A 100 -30.97 -17.36 25.51
C LYS A 100 -30.71 -18.81 25.94
N ILE A 101 -30.11 -19.62 25.07
CA ILE A 101 -29.73 -21.01 25.39
C ILE A 101 -28.75 -21.05 26.58
N ILE A 102 -27.71 -20.20 26.54
CA ILE A 102 -26.74 -20.09 27.65
C ILE A 102 -27.44 -19.70 28.96
N ASN A 103 -28.36 -18.74 28.93
CA ASN A 103 -29.10 -18.32 30.12
C ASN A 103 -30.06 -19.39 30.65
N ASN A 104 -30.65 -20.21 29.77
CA ASN A 104 -31.46 -21.36 30.19
C ASN A 104 -30.60 -22.36 30.98
N ILE A 105 -29.42 -22.70 30.46
CA ILE A 105 -28.45 -23.58 31.14
C ILE A 105 -27.98 -22.96 32.47
N ASP A 106 -27.70 -21.65 32.51
CA ASP A 106 -27.34 -20.91 33.73
C ASP A 106 -28.41 -21.04 34.82
N SER A 107 -29.68 -20.92 34.44
CA SER A 107 -30.80 -21.08 35.38
C SER A 107 -30.94 -22.50 35.94
N ILE A 108 -30.53 -23.53 35.18
CA ILE A 108 -30.55 -24.93 35.62
C ILE A 108 -29.40 -25.19 36.58
N ILE A 109 -28.18 -24.78 36.22
CA ILE A 109 -26.97 -25.00 37.02
C ILE A 109 -27.07 -24.28 38.37
N ARG A 110 -27.54 -23.01 38.40
CA ARG A 110 -27.66 -22.23 39.64
C ARG A 110 -28.70 -22.76 40.63
N LYS A 111 -29.65 -23.59 40.19
CA LYS A 111 -30.60 -24.26 41.11
C LYS A 111 -29.91 -25.33 41.98
N GLY A 112 -28.69 -25.75 41.66
CA GLY A 112 -27.83 -26.61 42.49
C GLY A 112 -28.21 -28.08 42.52
N ASN A 113 -29.49 -28.44 42.38
CA ASN A 113 -29.95 -29.83 42.42
C ASN A 113 -30.01 -30.47 41.01
N LEU A 114 -28.83 -30.72 40.43
CA LEU A 114 -28.75 -31.38 39.12
C LEU A 114 -29.18 -32.85 39.22
N ASN A 115 -30.18 -33.21 38.43
CA ASN A 115 -30.74 -34.56 38.31
C ASN A 115 -30.88 -34.97 36.83
N ASP A 116 -31.39 -36.17 36.57
CA ASP A 116 -31.55 -36.68 35.18
C ASP A 116 -32.44 -35.78 34.30
N ALA A 117 -33.46 -35.14 34.88
CA ALA A 117 -34.31 -34.18 34.18
C ALA A 117 -33.52 -32.91 33.79
N SER A 118 -32.68 -32.41 34.70
CA SER A 118 -31.79 -31.27 34.46
C SER A 118 -30.76 -31.61 33.37
N LEU A 119 -30.18 -32.82 33.42
CA LEU A 119 -29.24 -33.31 32.41
C LEU A 119 -29.89 -33.36 31.03
N THR A 120 -31.07 -33.95 30.92
CA THR A 120 -31.82 -34.03 29.64
C THR A 120 -32.09 -32.64 29.05
N LEU A 121 -32.43 -31.67 29.90
CA LEU A 121 -32.64 -30.28 29.47
C LEU A 121 -31.34 -29.59 29.04
N ILE A 122 -30.22 -29.85 29.73
CA ILE A 122 -28.91 -29.32 29.35
C ILE A 122 -28.49 -29.89 27.99
N ASN A 123 -28.54 -31.20 27.81
CA ASN A 123 -28.18 -31.87 26.56
C ASN A 123 -28.99 -31.30 25.38
N LYS A 124 -30.32 -31.17 25.54
CA LYS A 124 -31.19 -30.58 24.51
C LYS A 124 -30.76 -29.15 24.13
N ASN A 125 -30.44 -28.32 25.13
CA ASN A 125 -29.97 -26.96 24.89
C ASN A 125 -28.60 -26.94 24.18
N VAL A 126 -27.68 -27.82 24.56
CA VAL A 126 -26.36 -27.95 23.91
C VAL A 126 -26.51 -28.43 22.47
N ASP A 127 -27.36 -29.42 22.22
CA ASP A 127 -27.67 -29.95 20.88
C ASP A 127 -28.28 -28.89 19.97
N GLU A 128 -29.12 -27.99 20.51
CA GLU A 128 -29.66 -26.84 19.78
C GLU A 128 -28.59 -25.76 19.53
N PHE A 129 -27.67 -25.56 20.49
CA PHE A 129 -26.63 -24.54 20.40
C PHE A 129 -25.58 -24.83 19.32
N LEU A 130 -25.13 -26.08 19.18
CA LEU A 130 -24.06 -26.46 18.26
C LEU A 130 -24.31 -26.04 16.81
N PRO A 131 -25.43 -26.43 16.15
CA PRO A 131 -25.70 -26.04 14.77
C PRO A 131 -25.96 -24.53 14.65
N LEU A 132 -26.54 -23.91 15.68
CA LEU A 132 -26.72 -22.45 15.72
C LEU A 132 -25.36 -21.73 15.69
N MET A 133 -24.42 -22.17 16.53
CA MET A 133 -23.08 -21.60 16.62
C MET A 133 -22.29 -21.84 15.32
N GLU A 134 -22.43 -23.01 14.71
CA GLU A 134 -21.84 -23.28 13.40
C GLU A 134 -22.36 -22.33 12.32
N ASN A 135 -23.68 -22.09 12.28
CA ASN A 135 -24.26 -21.11 11.36
C ASN A 135 -23.77 -19.67 11.63
N ILE A 136 -23.61 -19.29 12.89
CA ILE A 136 -23.06 -17.98 13.26
C ILE A 136 -21.62 -17.83 12.77
N VAL A 137 -20.76 -18.83 13.00
CA VAL A 137 -19.36 -18.83 12.49
C VAL A 137 -19.35 -18.79 10.95
N ASN A 138 -20.27 -19.55 10.34
CA ASN A 138 -20.79 -19.44 8.97
C ASN A 138 -20.84 -18.00 8.46
N ASP A 139 -21.76 -17.25 9.06
CA ASP A 139 -22.11 -15.90 8.63
C ASP A 139 -20.96 -14.91 8.88
N LEU A 140 -20.25 -15.05 10.00
CA LEU A 140 -19.12 -14.19 10.33
C LEU A 140 -17.97 -14.36 9.34
N THR A 141 -17.63 -15.60 8.99
CA THR A 141 -16.63 -15.90 7.96
C THR A 141 -17.03 -15.27 6.62
N LYS A 142 -18.29 -15.44 6.19
CA LYS A 142 -18.79 -14.83 4.94
C LYS A 142 -18.73 -13.30 4.96
N ILE A 143 -19.04 -12.67 6.09
CA ILE A 143 -18.97 -11.21 6.24
C ILE A 143 -17.52 -10.74 6.06
N THR A 144 -16.56 -11.41 6.71
CA THR A 144 -15.13 -11.15 6.59
C THR A 144 -14.64 -11.33 5.15
N ASP A 145 -14.98 -12.44 4.50
CA ASP A 145 -14.56 -12.73 3.12
C ASP A 145 -15.14 -11.72 2.13
N LYS A 146 -16.40 -11.32 2.31
CA LYS A 146 -17.05 -10.32 1.45
C LYS A 146 -16.41 -8.95 1.60
N LYS A 147 -16.07 -8.53 2.82
CA LYS A 147 -15.32 -7.29 3.05
C LYS A 147 -13.99 -7.34 2.31
N LEU A 148 -13.24 -8.42 2.44
CA LEU A 148 -11.96 -8.62 1.76
C LEU A 148 -12.10 -8.55 0.23
N SER A 149 -13.10 -9.21 -0.33
CA SER A 149 -13.34 -9.19 -1.78
C SER A 149 -13.66 -7.79 -2.31
N ASN A 150 -14.51 -7.02 -1.61
CA ASN A 150 -14.82 -5.63 -1.99
C ASN A 150 -13.56 -4.75 -2.02
N ILE A 151 -12.66 -4.94 -1.05
CA ILE A 151 -11.41 -4.19 -0.96
C ILE A 151 -10.48 -4.53 -2.14
N ILE A 152 -10.35 -5.82 -2.48
CA ILE A 152 -9.53 -6.26 -3.61
C ILE A 152 -10.04 -5.61 -4.92
N ILE A 153 -11.36 -5.52 -5.11
CA ILE A 153 -11.93 -4.85 -6.30
C ILE A 153 -11.56 -3.37 -6.32
N ILE A 154 -11.69 -2.67 -5.18
CA ILE A 154 -11.31 -1.25 -5.06
C ILE A 154 -9.81 -1.07 -5.35
N GLU A 155 -8.96 -1.99 -4.87
CA GLU A 155 -7.52 -1.96 -5.10
C GLU A 155 -7.18 -2.11 -6.58
N ILE A 156 -7.78 -3.07 -7.28
CA ILE A 156 -7.59 -3.25 -8.73
C ILE A 156 -7.99 -1.97 -9.48
N ILE A 157 -9.08 -1.32 -9.08
CA ILE A 157 -9.53 -0.05 -9.68
C ILE A 157 -8.50 1.06 -9.43
N LEU A 158 -7.98 1.20 -8.21
CA LEU A 158 -6.96 2.20 -7.86
C LEU A 158 -5.63 1.94 -8.57
N ALA A 159 -5.24 0.68 -8.75
CA ALA A 159 -4.04 0.30 -9.49
C ALA A 159 -4.17 0.69 -10.98
N LEU A 160 -5.31 0.39 -11.61
CA LEU A 160 -5.59 0.81 -12.98
C LEU A 160 -5.60 2.34 -13.13
N LEU A 161 -6.21 3.05 -12.18
CA LEU A 161 -6.22 4.51 -12.16
C LEU A 161 -4.79 5.07 -12.04
N THR A 162 -3.93 4.45 -11.22
CA THR A 162 -2.52 4.83 -11.09
C THR A 162 -1.76 4.65 -12.40
N ILE A 163 -1.97 3.54 -13.11
CA ILE A 163 -1.37 3.28 -14.43
C ILE A 163 -1.81 4.35 -15.45
N ILE A 164 -3.09 4.73 -15.45
CA ILE A 164 -3.63 5.77 -16.32
C ILE A 164 -2.96 7.13 -16.00
N ILE A 165 -2.83 7.49 -14.73
CA ILE A 165 -2.15 8.74 -14.33
C ILE A 165 -0.70 8.74 -14.81
N ILE A 166 0.03 7.62 -14.64
CA ILE A 166 1.41 7.49 -15.13
C ILE A 166 1.47 7.70 -16.65
N PHE A 167 0.55 7.10 -17.40
CA PHE A 167 0.49 7.24 -18.84
C PHE A 167 0.22 8.70 -19.26
N VAL A 168 -0.70 9.39 -18.58
CA VAL A 168 -1.01 10.80 -18.84
C VAL A 168 0.17 11.71 -18.49
N GLU A 169 0.80 11.54 -17.33
CA GLU A 169 2.01 12.29 -16.95
C GLU A 169 3.13 12.08 -17.99
N PHE A 170 3.28 10.85 -18.48
CA PHE A 170 4.27 10.56 -19.51
C PHE A 170 4.02 11.33 -20.80
N GLN A 171 2.78 11.31 -21.32
CA GLN A 171 2.45 11.98 -22.57
C GLN A 171 2.46 13.51 -22.46
N LEU A 172 1.95 14.07 -21.37
CA LEU A 172 1.79 15.53 -21.22
C LEU A 172 3.00 16.24 -20.62
N ILE A 173 3.79 15.57 -19.79
CA ILE A 173 4.88 16.21 -19.04
C ILE A 173 6.23 15.68 -19.48
N ILE A 174 6.43 14.37 -19.45
CA ILE A 174 7.76 13.76 -19.66
C ILE A 174 8.19 13.88 -21.12
N LYS A 175 7.33 13.45 -22.06
CA LYS A 175 7.63 13.47 -23.50
C LYS A 175 7.95 14.86 -24.05
N PRO A 176 7.15 15.92 -23.80
CA PRO A 176 7.51 17.26 -24.29
C PRO A 176 8.75 17.83 -23.62
N SER A 177 8.99 17.54 -22.34
CA SER A 177 10.20 17.98 -21.63
C SER A 177 11.44 17.34 -22.23
N TYR A 178 11.39 16.03 -22.51
CA TYR A 178 12.46 15.31 -23.20
C TYR A 178 12.76 15.92 -24.58
N ASN A 179 11.73 16.18 -25.38
CA ASN A 179 11.89 16.80 -26.69
C ASN A 179 12.48 18.21 -26.62
N LYS A 180 12.07 19.02 -25.62
CA LYS A 180 12.66 20.35 -25.38
C LYS A 180 14.14 20.24 -25.07
N ILE A 181 14.53 19.37 -24.15
CA ILE A 181 15.95 19.13 -23.80
C ILE A 181 16.73 18.68 -25.03
N LEU A 182 16.19 17.75 -25.81
CA LEU A 182 16.83 17.27 -27.03
C LEU A 182 17.03 18.40 -28.06
N SER A 183 16.01 19.24 -28.25
CA SER A 183 16.10 20.39 -29.16
C SER A 183 17.14 21.42 -28.71
N GLN A 184 17.22 21.69 -27.40
CA GLN A 184 18.23 22.59 -26.83
C GLN A 184 19.64 22.02 -27.01
N ASN A 185 19.82 20.72 -26.78
CA ASN A 185 21.10 20.04 -26.97
C ASN A 185 21.54 20.10 -28.44
N ASN A 186 20.63 19.84 -29.38
CA ASN A 186 20.92 19.93 -30.82
C ASN A 186 21.32 21.36 -31.22
N ARG A 187 20.62 22.39 -30.72
CA ARG A 187 20.98 23.79 -30.96
C ARG A 187 22.36 24.14 -30.39
N LEU A 188 22.65 23.73 -29.16
CA LEU A 188 23.97 23.90 -28.55
C LEU A 188 25.06 23.24 -29.41
N ARG A 189 24.80 22.03 -29.91
CA ARG A 189 25.73 21.30 -30.78
C ARG A 189 25.93 22.00 -32.13
N GLU A 190 24.86 22.54 -32.72
CA GLU A 190 24.94 23.32 -33.95
C GLU A 190 25.76 24.61 -33.76
N ILE A 191 25.52 25.34 -32.66
CA ILE A 191 26.29 26.52 -32.28
C ILE A 191 27.77 26.16 -32.10
N ALA A 192 28.07 25.12 -31.31
CA ALA A 192 29.44 24.67 -31.08
C ALA A 192 30.14 24.23 -32.38
N TRP A 193 29.41 23.58 -33.30
CA TRP A 193 29.93 23.19 -34.61
C TRP A 193 30.24 24.41 -35.49
N LYS A 194 29.31 25.37 -35.60
CA LYS A 194 29.52 26.62 -36.35
C LYS A 194 30.67 27.42 -35.77
N GLN A 195 30.71 27.58 -34.45
CA GLN A 195 31.79 28.25 -33.74
C GLN A 195 33.14 27.59 -34.08
N SER A 196 33.23 26.26 -34.02
CA SER A 196 34.47 25.57 -34.37
C SER A 196 34.85 25.72 -35.84
N HIS A 197 33.88 25.78 -36.75
CA HIS A 197 34.13 25.87 -38.20
C HIS A 197 34.51 27.29 -38.64
N GLU A 198 33.74 28.30 -38.23
CA GLU A 198 33.91 29.69 -38.65
C GLU A 198 35.15 30.33 -38.02
N LEU A 199 35.50 29.98 -36.77
CA LEU A 199 36.72 30.47 -36.14
C LEU A 199 37.99 29.84 -36.76
N ARG A 200 37.89 28.66 -37.38
CA ARG A 200 39.06 27.94 -37.90
C ARG A 200 39.80 28.69 -39.00
N LYS A 201 39.08 29.35 -39.91
CA LYS A 201 39.65 30.09 -41.04
C LYS A 201 40.55 31.26 -40.58
N PRO A 202 40.05 32.23 -39.79
CA PRO A 202 40.88 33.34 -39.33
C PRO A 202 42.00 32.85 -38.41
N ILE A 203 41.76 31.88 -37.52
CA ILE A 203 42.82 31.30 -36.65
C ILE A 203 43.93 30.66 -37.48
N ALA A 204 43.60 29.84 -38.48
CA ALA A 204 44.61 29.22 -39.36
C ALA A 204 45.41 30.26 -40.14
N THR A 205 44.75 31.35 -40.57
CA THR A 205 45.40 32.47 -41.28
C THR A 205 46.38 33.21 -40.37
N ILE A 206 45.95 33.53 -39.15
CA ILE A 206 46.80 34.19 -38.14
C ILE A 206 48.01 33.31 -37.82
N LEU A 207 47.80 32.02 -37.55
CA LEU A 207 48.89 31.08 -37.26
C LEU A 207 49.86 30.95 -38.45
N GLY A 208 49.35 30.81 -39.67
CA GLY A 208 50.17 30.68 -40.88
C GLY A 208 51.01 31.92 -41.15
N ILE A 209 50.42 33.11 -41.07
CA ILE A 209 51.14 34.38 -41.28
C ILE A 209 52.14 34.63 -40.16
N SER A 210 51.76 34.40 -38.89
CA SER A 210 52.67 34.54 -37.74
C SER A 210 53.89 33.63 -37.89
N ASN A 211 53.66 32.37 -38.25
CA ASN A 211 54.73 31.40 -38.49
C ASN A 211 55.64 31.80 -39.68
N ALA A 212 55.05 32.34 -40.75
CA ALA A 212 55.80 32.86 -41.89
C ALA A 212 56.65 34.09 -41.53
N ILE A 213 56.16 34.98 -40.65
CA ILE A 213 56.95 36.11 -40.14
C ILE A 213 58.08 35.62 -39.24
N GLN A 214 57.82 34.63 -38.38
CA GLN A 214 58.78 34.16 -37.37
C GLN A 214 59.90 33.30 -37.96
N ASN A 215 59.61 32.46 -38.94
CA ASN A 215 60.59 31.50 -39.49
C ASN A 215 61.32 31.97 -40.75
N ASN A 216 61.02 33.17 -41.26
CA ASN A 216 61.59 33.65 -42.52
C ASN A 216 62.48 34.88 -42.27
N ALA A 217 63.70 34.62 -41.82
CA ALA A 217 64.68 35.64 -41.40
C ALA A 217 65.07 36.62 -42.53
N SER A 218 64.96 36.20 -43.79
CA SER A 218 65.34 36.98 -44.98
C SER A 218 64.20 37.83 -45.57
N MET A 219 63.04 37.89 -44.90
CA MET A 219 61.86 38.60 -45.40
C MET A 219 62.05 40.11 -45.35
N SER A 220 61.82 40.80 -46.47
CA SER A 220 62.01 42.25 -46.56
C SER A 220 60.99 43.01 -45.69
N THR A 221 61.33 44.24 -45.30
CA THR A 221 60.44 45.13 -44.54
C THR A 221 59.09 45.33 -45.23
N LYS A 222 59.08 45.35 -46.56
CA LYS A 222 57.85 45.52 -47.36
C LYS A 222 56.94 44.29 -47.29
N GLU A 223 57.52 43.09 -47.29
CA GLU A 223 56.78 41.83 -47.13
C GLU A 223 56.28 41.64 -45.70
N LYS A 224 57.09 41.99 -44.68
CA LYS A 224 56.66 42.04 -43.27
C LYS A 224 55.45 42.94 -43.07
N ASN A 225 55.47 44.16 -43.59
CA ASN A 225 54.34 45.09 -43.50
C ASN A 225 53.09 44.53 -44.21
N LYS A 226 53.26 43.85 -45.34
CA LYS A 226 52.15 43.19 -46.04
C LYS A 226 51.57 42.03 -45.23
N CYS A 227 52.41 41.17 -44.65
CA CYS A 227 51.97 40.10 -43.74
C CYS A 227 51.25 40.66 -42.50
N LEU A 228 51.78 41.72 -41.87
CA LEU A 228 51.11 42.39 -40.74
C LEU A 228 49.74 42.94 -41.14
N SER A 229 49.59 43.51 -42.34
CA SER A 229 48.28 43.98 -42.81
C SER A 229 47.28 42.84 -43.01
N TYR A 230 47.72 41.67 -43.52
CA TYR A 230 46.87 40.49 -43.64
C TYR A 230 46.56 39.85 -42.28
N LEU A 231 47.51 39.87 -41.34
CA LEU A 231 47.30 39.41 -39.97
C LEU A 231 46.24 40.27 -39.27
N PHE A 232 46.36 41.60 -39.39
CA PHE A 232 45.40 42.55 -38.84
C PHE A 232 43.98 42.31 -39.39
N LYS A 233 43.88 42.12 -40.71
CA LYS A 233 42.60 41.78 -41.35
C LYS A 233 42.02 40.44 -40.87
N ALA A 234 42.86 39.42 -40.64
CA ALA A 234 42.42 38.14 -40.11
C ALA A 234 41.95 38.23 -38.64
N THR A 235 42.55 39.11 -37.84
CA THR A 235 42.06 39.43 -36.48
C THR A 235 40.74 40.20 -36.50
N GLU A 236 40.52 41.12 -37.45
CA GLU A 236 39.20 41.75 -37.64
C GLU A 236 38.13 40.73 -38.07
N GLU A 237 38.45 39.82 -39.00
CA GLU A 237 37.55 38.71 -39.38
C GLU A 237 37.23 37.81 -38.17
N LEU A 238 38.20 37.52 -37.30
CA LEU A 238 37.98 36.74 -36.08
C LEU A 238 37.04 37.48 -35.12
N ASP A 239 37.28 38.76 -34.86
CA ASP A 239 36.48 39.57 -33.95
C ASP A 239 35.02 39.65 -34.45
N GLN A 240 34.83 39.87 -35.75
CA GLN A 240 33.51 39.88 -36.38
C GLN A 240 32.77 38.55 -36.20
N VAL A 241 33.41 37.42 -36.48
CA VAL A 241 32.82 36.08 -36.27
C VAL A 241 32.46 35.87 -34.80
N THR A 242 33.31 36.31 -33.87
CA THR A 242 33.07 36.18 -32.42
C THR A 242 31.84 36.99 -32.01
N HIS A 243 31.70 38.21 -32.53
CA HIS A 243 30.56 39.10 -32.27
C HIS A 243 29.24 38.52 -32.83
N GLU A 244 29.27 37.94 -34.03
CA GLU A 244 28.12 37.27 -34.63
C GLU A 244 27.65 36.05 -33.82
N ILE A 245 28.57 35.30 -33.21
CA ILE A 245 28.25 34.14 -32.35
C ILE A 245 27.60 34.60 -31.04
N VAL A 246 28.16 35.62 -30.37
CA VAL A 246 27.61 36.16 -29.12
C VAL A 246 26.18 36.69 -29.31
N ASN A 247 25.94 37.41 -30.41
CA ASN A 247 24.62 37.94 -30.74
C ASN A 247 23.57 36.86 -31.03
N LYS A 248 23.97 35.66 -31.48
CA LYS A 248 23.05 34.53 -31.70
C LYS A 248 22.78 33.70 -30.44
N THR A 249 23.57 33.89 -29.39
CA THR A 249 23.49 33.12 -28.14
C THR A 249 22.78 33.89 -27.01
N SER A 250 22.57 35.20 -27.20
CA SER A 250 21.81 36.10 -26.32
C SER A 250 20.33 36.13 -26.69
#